data_AF-A0A7V9F3H8-F1
#
_entry.id   AF-A0A7V9F3H8-F1
#
_cell.length_a   1.000
_cell.length_b   1.000
_cell.length_c   1.000
_cell.angle_alpha   90.00
_cell.angle_beta   90.00
_cell.angle_gamma   90.00
#
_symmetry.space_group_name_H-M   'P 1'
#
loop_
_entity.id
_entity.type
_entity.pdbx_description
1 polymer ?
#
loop_
_entity_poly.entity_id
_entity_poly.type
_entity_poly.pdbx_seq_one_letter_code
_entity_poly.pdbx_strand_id
1 'polypeptide(L)'
;MALFPTRAPKSVTSDSAWIPAGLEAVADALEGNGDLGAATQELGRCTALEGAALGDVLDDLATTYRCRGGVCDEPPYEVVKTLATAWADASLRYFHAVSCEDPLTGLVTLAHVRTRISEIYRTASREGVTGPPDYAFLVVELNFQDSSASQLDRVLRMVDLSDLIRKVYTGAEPIGQLSA
;
A
#
# COMPACT_ATOMS: atom_id res chain seq x y z
N MET A 1 66.99 -15.41 13.40
CA MET A 1 66.75 -13.96 13.51
C MET A 1 65.81 -13.56 12.40
N ALA A 2 64.50 -13.71 12.61
CA ALA A 2 63.48 -13.53 11.58
C ALA A 2 62.95 -12.09 11.61
N LEU A 3 63.05 -11.39 10.47
CA LEU A 3 62.39 -10.11 10.23
C LEU A 3 60.87 -10.33 10.16
N PHE A 4 60.13 -9.75 11.11
CA PHE A 4 58.69 -9.55 10.95
C PHE A 4 58.45 -8.23 10.20
N PRO A 5 57.63 -8.21 9.15
CA PRO A 5 57.24 -6.96 8.53
C PRO A 5 56.24 -6.21 9.42
N THR A 6 56.56 -4.97 9.75
CA THR A 6 55.68 -4.02 10.43
C THR A 6 54.47 -3.74 9.53
N ARG A 7 53.30 -4.24 9.91
CA ARG A 7 52.03 -3.94 9.24
C ARG A 7 51.70 -2.47 9.50
N ALA A 8 51.77 -1.63 8.48
CA ALA A 8 51.26 -0.27 8.54
C ALA A 8 49.79 -0.27 9.00
N PRO A 9 49.35 0.70 9.82
CA PRO A 9 47.95 0.81 10.18
C PRO A 9 47.14 1.00 8.89
N LYS A 10 46.14 0.14 8.67
CA LYS A 10 45.12 0.40 7.65
C LYS A 10 44.51 1.74 8.03
N SER A 11 44.68 2.76 7.18
CA SER A 11 43.85 3.95 7.24
C SER A 11 42.41 3.48 7.10
N VAL A 12 41.66 3.51 8.20
CA VAL A 12 40.21 3.49 8.15
C VAL A 12 39.85 4.75 7.37
N THR A 13 39.51 4.59 6.10
CA THR A 13 38.81 5.60 5.32
C THR A 13 37.46 5.79 5.99
N SER A 14 37.44 6.67 6.99
CA SER A 14 36.23 7.15 7.62
C SER A 14 35.58 8.12 6.64
N ASP A 15 34.81 7.59 5.70
CA ASP A 15 33.88 8.41 4.91
C ASP A 15 32.61 7.64 4.53
N SER A 16 32.20 6.68 5.37
CA SER A 16 30.81 6.24 5.39
C SER A 16 30.00 7.37 6.03
N ALA A 17 29.80 8.48 5.31
CA ALA A 17 28.88 9.52 5.76
C ALA A 17 27.56 8.84 6.18
N TRP A 18 27.13 9.18 7.39
CA TRP A 18 25.97 8.60 8.02
C TRP A 18 24.73 8.80 7.15
N ILE A 19 23.96 7.73 6.95
CA ILE A 19 22.70 7.72 6.19
C ILE A 19 21.60 7.22 7.15
N PRO A 20 20.43 7.87 7.22
CA PRO A 20 19.29 7.37 7.98
C PRO A 20 18.89 5.96 7.51
N ALA A 21 18.47 5.10 8.44
CA ALA A 21 18.15 3.70 8.11
C ALA A 21 17.00 3.62 7.10
N GLY A 22 17.13 2.74 6.11
CA GLY A 22 16.14 2.55 5.04
C GLY A 22 16.33 3.46 3.83
N LEU A 23 17.23 4.46 3.90
CA LEU A 23 17.53 5.36 2.79
C LEU A 23 18.78 4.96 1.99
N GLU A 24 19.35 3.78 2.24
CA GLU A 24 20.56 3.29 1.57
C GLU A 24 20.36 3.21 0.05
N ALA A 25 19.22 2.70 -0.41
CA ALA A 25 18.91 2.61 -1.84
C ALA A 25 18.77 3.99 -2.52
N VAL A 26 18.24 4.98 -1.80
CA VAL A 26 18.14 6.36 -2.29
C VAL A 26 19.52 7.00 -2.33
N ALA A 27 20.33 6.81 -1.29
CA ALA A 27 21.71 7.29 -1.24
C ALA A 27 22.56 6.71 -2.38
N ASP A 28 22.48 5.40 -2.63
CA ASP A 28 23.17 4.74 -3.73
C ASP A 28 22.73 5.29 -5.09
N ALA A 29 21.42 5.53 -5.27
CA ALA A 29 20.89 6.09 -6.50
C ALA A 29 21.34 7.55 -6.74
N LEU A 30 21.51 8.35 -5.68
CA LEU A 30 22.07 9.71 -5.77
C LEU A 30 23.53 9.72 -6.21
N GLU A 31 24.30 8.70 -5.82
CA GLU A 31 25.68 8.51 -6.27
C GLU A 31 25.78 7.93 -7.70
N GLY A 32 24.64 7.72 -8.37
CA GLY A 32 24.56 7.22 -9.74
C GLY A 32 24.50 5.69 -9.86
N ASN A 33 24.37 4.97 -8.74
CA ASN A 33 24.38 3.50 -8.69
C ASN A 33 22.96 2.88 -8.74
N GLY A 34 21.97 3.56 -9.32
CA GLY A 34 20.61 3.04 -9.40
C GLY A 34 19.58 3.99 -10.01
N ASP A 35 18.32 3.56 -9.96
CA ASP A 35 17.16 4.36 -10.34
C ASP A 35 16.58 5.07 -9.11
N LEU A 36 16.78 6.38 -9.07
CA LEU A 36 16.31 7.24 -7.97
C LEU A 36 14.79 7.23 -7.84
N GLY A 37 14.05 7.19 -8.96
CA GLY A 37 12.59 7.17 -8.94
C GLY A 37 12.07 5.87 -8.32
N ALA A 38 12.61 4.74 -8.73
CA ALA A 38 12.25 3.43 -8.19
C ALA A 38 12.62 3.31 -6.69
N ALA A 39 13.82 3.75 -6.30
CA ALA A 39 14.25 3.72 -4.90
C ALA A 39 13.36 4.60 -4.01
N THR A 40 13.01 5.79 -4.49
CA THR A 40 12.14 6.74 -3.77
C THR A 40 10.71 6.20 -3.63
N GLN A 41 10.18 5.59 -4.68
CA GLN A 41 8.86 4.96 -4.65
C GLN A 41 8.82 3.81 -3.64
N GLU A 42 9.85 2.97 -3.63
CA GLU A 42 9.94 1.84 -2.70
C GLU A 42 10.11 2.30 -1.25
N LEU A 43 10.92 3.33 -0.99
CA LEU A 43 11.06 3.96 0.32
C LEU A 43 9.69 4.45 0.85
N GLY A 44 8.94 5.18 0.02
CA GLY A 44 7.60 5.65 0.39
C GLY A 44 6.66 4.49 0.73
N ARG A 45 6.69 3.41 -0.06
CA ARG A 45 5.87 2.22 0.18
C ARG A 45 6.23 1.50 1.48
N CYS A 46 7.51 1.26 1.75
CA CYS A 46 7.96 0.55 2.94
C CYS A 46 7.69 1.34 4.22
N THR A 47 8.04 2.62 4.24
CA THR A 47 7.84 3.50 5.40
C THR A 47 6.36 3.67 5.75
N ALA A 48 5.47 3.73 4.75
CA ALA A 48 4.03 3.70 4.97
C ALA A 48 3.54 2.41 5.63
N LEU A 49 4.04 1.25 5.19
CA LEU A 49 3.67 -0.06 5.77
C LEU A 49 4.24 -0.28 7.17
N GLU A 50 5.35 0.38 7.49
CA GLU A 50 5.93 0.42 8.84
C GLU A 50 5.24 1.44 9.75
N GLY A 51 4.35 2.28 9.20
CA GLY A 51 3.59 3.28 9.94
C GLY A 51 4.40 4.53 10.30
N ALA A 52 5.51 4.79 9.61
CA ALA A 52 6.31 6.00 9.81
C ALA A 52 5.53 7.25 9.36
N ALA A 53 5.65 8.35 10.11
CA ALA A 53 5.01 9.61 9.74
C ALA A 53 5.68 10.21 8.50
N LEU A 54 4.88 10.63 7.51
CA LEU A 54 5.41 11.19 6.26
C LEU A 54 6.37 12.37 6.48
N GLY A 55 6.10 13.22 7.48
CA GLY A 55 6.98 14.35 7.82
C GLY A 55 8.41 13.89 8.19
N ASP A 56 8.52 12.88 9.05
CA ASP A 56 9.82 12.33 9.48
C ASP A 56 10.58 11.72 8.30
N VAL A 57 9.88 11.00 7.42
CA VAL A 57 10.48 10.41 6.21
C VAL A 57 10.99 11.49 5.25
N LEU A 58 10.27 12.61 5.13
CA LEU A 58 10.71 13.76 4.31
C LEU A 58 11.93 14.46 4.92
N ASP A 59 12.01 14.57 6.26
CA ASP A 59 13.17 15.12 6.94
C ASP A 59 14.43 14.24 6.78
N ASP A 60 14.26 12.92 6.82
CA ASP A 60 15.32 11.95 6.55
C ASP A 60 15.76 11.98 5.08
N LEU A 61 14.82 12.13 4.15
CA LEU A 61 15.12 12.33 2.73
C LEU A 61 15.94 13.61 2.51
N ALA A 62 15.51 14.73 3.09
CA ALA A 62 16.24 15.99 3.00
C ALA A 62 17.65 15.88 3.61
N THR A 63 17.79 15.15 4.72
CA THR A 63 19.10 14.87 5.33
C THR A 63 19.99 14.04 4.42
N THR A 64 19.42 13.04 3.74
CA THR A 64 20.16 12.20 2.79
C THR A 64 20.63 13.01 1.58
N TYR A 65 19.82 13.93 1.06
CA TYR A 65 20.25 14.85 0.01
C TYR A 65 21.39 15.78 0.45
N ARG A 66 21.34 16.34 1.66
CA ARG A 66 22.45 17.14 2.19
C ARG A 66 23.75 16.34 2.33
N CYS A 67 23.66 15.05 2.61
CA CYS A 67 24.84 14.18 2.77
C CYS A 67 25.36 13.60 1.45
N ARG A 68 24.47 13.31 0.48
CA ARG A 68 24.75 12.48 -0.71
C ARG A 68 24.31 13.07 -2.04
N GLY A 69 23.52 14.14 -2.03
CA GLY A 69 22.92 14.77 -3.21
C GLY A 69 23.90 15.54 -4.11
N GLY A 70 25.17 15.65 -3.69
CA GLY A 70 26.26 16.23 -4.47
C GLY A 70 26.06 17.73 -4.72
N VAL A 71 25.43 18.06 -5.85
CA VAL A 71 25.14 19.45 -6.25
C VAL A 71 23.78 19.92 -5.72
N CYS A 72 22.88 18.99 -5.37
CA CYS A 72 21.54 19.29 -4.88
C CYS A 72 21.46 19.03 -3.38
N ASP A 73 21.38 20.10 -2.58
CA ASP A 73 21.22 19.99 -1.12
C ASP A 73 19.79 19.69 -0.68
N GLU A 74 18.82 19.76 -1.59
CA GLU A 74 17.39 19.52 -1.34
C GLU A 74 16.82 18.57 -2.41
N PRO A 75 15.94 17.62 -2.03
CA PRO A 75 15.20 16.80 -2.97
C PRO A 75 14.41 17.63 -3.99
N PRO A 76 14.58 17.37 -5.30
CA PRO A 76 13.72 17.96 -6.32
C PRO A 76 12.25 17.60 -6.09
N TYR A 77 11.35 18.49 -6.51
CA TYR A 77 9.90 18.31 -6.35
C TYR A 77 9.40 16.94 -6.83
N GLU A 78 9.90 16.43 -7.97
CA GLU A 78 9.46 15.12 -8.49
C GLU A 78 9.82 13.95 -7.55
N VAL A 79 10.91 14.06 -6.80
CA VAL A 79 11.32 13.04 -5.81
C VAL A 79 10.41 13.10 -4.60
N VAL A 80 10.17 14.31 -4.05
CA VAL A 80 9.22 14.52 -2.94
C VAL A 80 7.83 14.02 -3.30
N LYS A 81 7.34 14.38 -4.50
CA LYS A 81 6.04 13.95 -5.01
C LYS A 81 5.97 12.44 -5.17
N THR A 82 7.00 11.80 -5.72
CA THR A 82 7.06 10.34 -5.89
C THR A 82 6.97 9.63 -4.54
N LEU A 83 7.77 10.09 -3.56
CA LEU A 83 7.75 9.54 -2.20
C LEU A 83 6.38 9.70 -1.55
N ALA A 84 5.85 10.93 -1.53
CA ALA A 84 4.59 11.24 -0.87
C ALA A 84 3.40 10.50 -1.49
N THR A 85 3.40 10.34 -2.81
CA THR A 85 2.36 9.56 -3.52
C THR A 85 2.46 8.09 -3.17
N ALA A 86 3.66 7.50 -3.22
CA ALA A 86 3.86 6.10 -2.89
C ALA A 86 3.52 5.78 -1.43
N TRP A 87 3.88 6.68 -0.52
CA TRP A 87 3.52 6.59 0.89
C TRP A 87 2.01 6.64 1.09
N ALA A 88 1.33 7.65 0.51
CA ALA A 88 -0.12 7.80 0.63
C ALA A 88 -0.87 6.59 0.06
N ASP A 89 -0.50 6.14 -1.15
CA ASP A 89 -1.10 4.97 -1.79
C ASP A 89 -0.95 3.70 -0.93
N ALA A 90 0.23 3.48 -0.34
CA ALA A 90 0.48 2.33 0.52
C ALA A 90 -0.30 2.40 1.84
N SER A 91 -0.34 3.58 2.49
CA SER A 91 -1.13 3.80 3.71
C SER A 91 -2.62 3.60 3.47
N LEU A 92 -3.16 4.17 2.38
CA LEU A 92 -4.55 3.98 1.97
C LEU A 92 -4.85 2.50 1.76
N ARG A 93 -4.04 1.78 0.97
CA ARG A 93 -4.21 0.34 0.74
C ARG A 93 -4.19 -0.47 2.04
N TYR A 94 -3.32 -0.11 2.99
CA TYR A 94 -3.29 -0.75 4.30
C TYR A 94 -4.62 -0.54 5.05
N PHE A 95 -5.13 0.70 5.11
CA PHE A 95 -6.41 0.97 5.75
C PHE A 95 -7.60 0.28 5.06
N HIS A 96 -7.61 0.24 3.72
CA HIS A 96 -8.59 -0.52 2.96
C HIS A 96 -8.56 -2.02 3.30
N ALA A 97 -7.37 -2.59 3.53
CA ALA A 97 -7.22 -4.00 3.88
C ALA A 97 -7.69 -4.34 5.30
N VAL A 98 -7.61 -3.39 6.24
CA VAL A 98 -8.03 -3.58 7.63
C VAL A 98 -9.52 -3.27 7.84
N SER A 99 -10.11 -2.44 6.99
CA SER A 99 -11.54 -2.12 7.06
C SER A 99 -12.42 -3.33 6.71
N CYS A 100 -13.53 -3.47 7.43
CA CYS A 100 -14.61 -4.39 7.04
C CYS A 100 -15.53 -3.78 5.98
N GLU A 101 -15.37 -2.50 5.66
CA GLU A 101 -16.15 -1.74 4.69
C GLU A 101 -15.24 -1.10 3.64
N ASP A 102 -15.63 -1.21 2.38
CA ASP A 102 -15.06 -0.45 1.29
C ASP A 102 -15.45 1.03 1.45
N PRO A 103 -14.50 1.97 1.57
CA PRO A 103 -14.82 3.36 1.88
C PRO A 103 -15.41 4.12 0.68
N LEU A 104 -15.32 3.57 -0.53
CA LEU A 104 -15.93 4.21 -1.69
C LEU A 104 -17.44 3.94 -1.74
N THR A 105 -17.85 2.69 -1.49
CA THR A 105 -19.22 2.20 -1.66
C THR A 105 -19.94 1.93 -0.34
N GLY A 106 -19.20 1.92 0.76
CA GLY A 106 -19.62 1.45 2.09
C GLY A 106 -19.81 -0.07 2.17
N LEU A 107 -19.79 -0.82 1.05
CA LEU A 107 -20.06 -2.26 1.00
C LEU A 107 -19.06 -3.06 1.84
N VAL A 108 -19.46 -4.22 2.36
CA VAL A 108 -18.52 -5.00 3.17
C VAL A 108 -17.36 -5.54 2.31
N THR A 109 -16.16 -5.66 2.88
CA THR A 109 -15.02 -6.20 2.14
C THR A 109 -15.19 -7.69 1.85
N LEU A 110 -14.49 -8.20 0.82
CA LEU A 110 -14.49 -9.63 0.48
C LEU A 110 -14.07 -10.52 1.66
N ALA A 111 -13.14 -10.03 2.49
CA ALA A 111 -12.73 -10.72 3.71
C ALA A 111 -13.92 -10.91 4.67
N HIS A 112 -14.75 -9.88 4.85
CA HIS A 112 -15.94 -9.96 5.68
C HIS A 112 -16.99 -10.91 5.09
N VAL A 113 -17.23 -10.87 3.78
CA VAL A 113 -18.15 -11.79 3.09
C VAL A 113 -17.74 -13.26 3.30
N ARG A 114 -16.44 -13.59 3.16
CA ARG A 114 -15.92 -14.94 3.40
C ARG A 114 -16.16 -15.43 4.83
N THR A 115 -15.99 -14.54 5.80
CA THR A 115 -16.27 -14.84 7.21
C THR A 115 -17.76 -15.15 7.40
N ARG A 116 -18.68 -14.32 6.88
CA ARG A 116 -20.13 -14.54 7.00
C ARG A 116 -20.60 -15.83 6.34
N ILE A 117 -20.07 -16.17 5.16
CA ILE A 117 -20.33 -17.46 4.52
C ILE A 117 -19.90 -18.62 5.42
N SER A 118 -18.68 -18.54 5.97
CA SER A 118 -18.16 -19.58 6.87
C SER A 118 -19.04 -19.75 8.12
N GLU A 119 -19.56 -18.65 8.66
CA GLU A 119 -20.51 -18.66 9.79
C GLU A 119 -21.84 -19.33 9.44
N ILE A 120 -22.40 -19.03 8.26
CA ILE A 120 -23.65 -19.62 7.78
C ILE A 120 -23.51 -21.14 7.65
N TYR A 121 -22.46 -21.62 6.98
CA TYR A 121 -22.22 -23.06 6.83
C TYR A 121 -21.99 -23.77 8.17
N ARG A 122 -21.24 -23.14 9.09
CA ARG A 122 -21.00 -23.69 10.43
C ARG A 122 -22.28 -23.76 11.26
N THR A 123 -23.15 -22.77 11.13
CA THR A 123 -24.45 -22.73 11.84
C THR A 123 -25.38 -23.82 11.31
N ALA A 124 -25.52 -23.94 10.00
CA ALA A 124 -26.30 -25.00 9.35
C ALA A 124 -25.81 -26.40 9.78
N SER A 125 -24.49 -26.60 9.84
CA SER A 125 -23.90 -27.86 10.32
C SER A 125 -24.27 -28.16 11.78
N ARG A 126 -24.29 -27.14 12.65
CA ARG A 126 -24.68 -27.29 14.07
C ARG A 126 -26.17 -27.60 14.25
N GLU A 127 -27.00 -27.06 13.37
CA GLU A 127 -28.46 -27.27 13.39
C GLU A 127 -28.86 -28.59 12.73
N GLY A 128 -27.90 -29.39 12.24
CA GLY A 128 -28.15 -30.70 11.66
C GLY A 128 -28.66 -30.65 10.22
N VAL A 129 -28.47 -29.52 9.51
CA VAL A 129 -28.83 -29.40 8.10
C VAL A 129 -27.92 -30.31 7.26
N THR A 130 -28.53 -31.31 6.62
CA THR A 130 -27.84 -32.20 5.68
C THR A 130 -27.85 -31.60 4.28
N GLY A 131 -26.86 -30.79 3.95
CA GLY A 131 -26.72 -30.16 2.62
C GLY A 131 -26.24 -28.71 2.69
N PRO A 132 -26.10 -28.04 1.54
CA PRO A 132 -25.85 -26.60 1.53
C PRO A 132 -27.06 -25.87 2.13
N PRO A 133 -26.82 -24.81 2.93
CA PRO A 133 -27.91 -24.01 3.48
C PRO A 133 -28.64 -23.26 2.37
N ASP A 134 -29.91 -22.91 2.59
CA ASP A 134 -30.81 -22.29 1.60
C ASP A 134 -30.46 -20.81 1.35
N TYR A 135 -29.30 -20.58 0.72
CA TYR A 135 -28.79 -19.27 0.34
C TYR A 135 -28.33 -19.29 -1.11
N ALA A 136 -28.49 -18.15 -1.79
CA ALA A 136 -27.98 -17.95 -3.14
C ALA A 136 -26.92 -16.84 -3.16
N PHE A 137 -25.95 -16.96 -4.06
CA PHE A 137 -25.02 -15.88 -4.37
C PHE A 137 -25.56 -15.08 -5.56
N LEU A 138 -25.67 -13.77 -5.38
CA LEU A 138 -25.89 -12.84 -6.47
C LEU A 138 -24.58 -12.10 -6.75
N VAL A 139 -24.06 -12.26 -7.97
CA VAL A 139 -22.90 -11.51 -8.47
C VAL A 139 -23.41 -10.52 -9.50
N VAL A 140 -23.14 -9.24 -9.26
CA VAL A 140 -23.54 -8.15 -10.16
C VAL A 140 -22.28 -7.58 -10.80
N GLU A 141 -22.25 -7.53 -12.12
CA GLU A 141 -21.15 -6.94 -12.89
C GLU A 141 -21.67 -5.70 -13.64
N LEU A 142 -20.95 -4.58 -13.48
CA LEU A 142 -21.24 -3.36 -14.22
C LEU A 142 -20.51 -3.37 -15.57
N ASN A 143 -21.27 -3.50 -16.64
CA ASN A 143 -20.74 -3.37 -17.99
C ASN A 143 -20.66 -1.90 -18.41
N PHE A 144 -19.44 -1.35 -18.44
CA PHE A 144 -19.19 -0.02 -18.99
C PHE A 144 -19.04 -0.12 -20.51
N GLN A 145 -20.15 -0.08 -21.25
CA GLN A 145 -20.13 -0.15 -22.72
C GLN A 145 -19.62 1.14 -23.38
N ASP A 146 -19.47 2.21 -22.62
CA ASP A 146 -18.96 3.49 -23.10
C ASP A 146 -17.46 3.58 -22.84
N SER A 147 -16.66 3.37 -23.89
CA SER A 147 -15.19 3.53 -23.85
C SER A 147 -14.76 4.96 -23.50
N SER A 148 -15.69 5.91 -23.58
CA SER A 148 -15.50 7.33 -23.28
C SER A 148 -15.76 7.72 -21.82
N ALA A 149 -16.37 6.83 -21.03
CA ALA A 149 -16.69 7.12 -19.63
C ALA A 149 -15.42 7.31 -18.81
N SER A 150 -15.34 8.44 -18.10
CA SER A 150 -14.20 8.77 -17.27
C SER A 150 -14.09 7.80 -16.07
N GLN A 151 -12.90 7.72 -15.45
CA GLN A 151 -12.72 6.95 -14.22
C GLN A 151 -13.69 7.41 -13.12
N LEU A 152 -13.97 8.71 -13.05
CA LEU A 152 -14.95 9.28 -12.13
C LEU A 152 -16.37 8.76 -12.39
N ASP A 153 -16.80 8.68 -13.65
CA ASP A 153 -18.14 8.16 -13.99
C ASP A 153 -18.31 6.71 -13.56
N ARG A 154 -17.25 5.90 -13.69
CA ARG A 154 -17.27 4.51 -13.23
C ARG A 154 -17.41 4.42 -11.71
N VAL A 155 -16.67 5.27 -11.00
CA VAL A 155 -16.75 5.38 -9.55
C VAL A 155 -18.15 5.81 -9.09
N LEU A 156 -18.75 6.82 -9.71
CA LEU A 156 -20.09 7.28 -9.36
C LEU A 156 -21.16 6.20 -9.60
N ARG A 157 -21.07 5.45 -10.71
CA ARG A 157 -21.99 4.34 -10.99
C ARG A 157 -21.86 3.19 -9.98
N MET A 158 -20.64 2.92 -9.50
CA MET A 158 -20.41 1.92 -8.44
C MET A 158 -21.09 2.35 -7.13
N VAL A 159 -21.01 3.63 -6.78
CA VAL A 159 -21.69 4.20 -5.59
C VAL A 159 -23.22 4.08 -5.76
N ASP A 160 -23.76 4.50 -6.90
CA ASP A 160 -25.21 4.43 -7.17
C ASP A 160 -25.74 2.99 -7.11
N LEU A 161 -25.01 2.03 -7.69
CA LEU A 161 -25.38 0.61 -7.62
C LEU A 161 -25.38 0.11 -6.18
N SER A 162 -24.37 0.49 -5.41
CA SER A 162 -24.23 0.06 -4.01
C SER A 162 -25.40 0.55 -3.16
N ASP A 163 -25.80 1.82 -3.36
CA ASP A 163 -26.97 2.41 -2.74
C ASP A 163 -28.27 1.70 -3.16
N LEU A 164 -28.41 1.32 -4.42
CA LEU A 164 -29.59 0.64 -4.94
C LEU A 164 -29.70 -0.79 -4.38
N ILE A 165 -28.61 -1.55 -4.35
CA ILE A 165 -28.59 -2.92 -3.81
C ILE A 165 -28.96 -2.90 -2.33
N ARG A 166 -28.43 -1.97 -1.54
CA ARG A 166 -28.80 -1.81 -0.11
C ARG A 166 -30.27 -1.48 0.12
N LYS A 167 -30.92 -0.81 -0.83
CA LYS A 167 -32.37 -0.51 -0.76
C LYS A 167 -33.22 -1.73 -1.09
N VAL A 168 -32.75 -2.63 -1.95
CA VAL A 168 -33.47 -3.86 -2.32
C VAL A 168 -33.27 -4.96 -1.28
N TYR A 169 -32.04 -5.11 -0.79
CA TYR A 169 -31.66 -6.10 0.23
C TYR A 169 -31.49 -5.39 1.59
N THR A 170 -32.55 -5.43 2.38
CA THR A 170 -32.64 -4.72 3.67
C THR A 170 -32.42 -5.61 4.88
N GLY A 171 -32.17 -6.91 4.67
CA GLY A 171 -31.98 -7.89 5.72
C GLY A 171 -30.52 -7.99 6.19
N ALA A 172 -30.15 -9.19 6.63
CA ALA A 172 -28.80 -9.48 7.13
C ALA A 172 -27.86 -10.02 6.03
N GLU A 173 -28.23 -9.87 4.76
CA GLU A 173 -27.46 -10.36 3.63
C GLU A 173 -26.11 -9.62 3.52
N PRO A 174 -24.96 -10.31 3.51
CA PRO A 174 -23.67 -9.65 3.34
C PRO A 174 -23.52 -9.19 1.88
N ILE A 175 -23.52 -7.88 1.65
CA ILE A 175 -23.29 -7.27 0.32
C ILE A 175 -21.87 -6.73 0.28
N GLY A 176 -21.00 -7.39 -0.50
CA GLY A 176 -19.60 -6.99 -0.61
C GLY A 176 -19.08 -6.88 -2.03
N GLN A 177 -17.98 -6.14 -2.16
CA GLN A 177 -17.31 -5.92 -3.44
C GLN A 177 -16.27 -7.03 -3.72
N LEU A 178 -16.28 -7.57 -4.94
CA LEU A 178 -15.44 -8.70 -5.37
C LEU A 178 -14.10 -8.28 -6.00
N SER A 179 -14.02 -7.04 -6.51
CA SER A 179 -12.82 -6.51 -7.19
C SER A 179 -12.59 -5.05 -6.79
N ALA A 180 -11.37 -4.74 -6.33
CA ALA A 180 -10.86 -3.37 -6.26
C ALA A 180 -10.16 -3.03 -7.58
#